data_AF-A0A9P8EC94-F1
#
_entry.id   AF-A0A9P8EC94-F1
#
_cell.length_a   1.000
_cell.length_b   1.000
_cell.length_c   1.000
_cell.angle_alpha   90.00
_cell.angle_beta   90.00
_cell.angle_gamma   90.00
#
_symmetry.space_group_name_H-M   'P 1'
#
loop_
_entity.id
_entity.type
_entity.pdbx_description
1 polymer ?
#
loop_
_entity_poly.entity_id
_entity_poly.type
_entity_poly.pdbx_seq_one_letter_code
_entity_poly.pdbx_strand_id
1 'polypeptide(L)'
;MSTTTTTTTTTTTATTTNPKSQDIEIPRGPVESTLIFYAPPPDNSAPWNYVEEPPEGFPQRNYTEHPSEVKLNDIRGQESSFQLNTQGFTTASNISSQCKDFTSDDQIKQIYYPEVEALILKHVPGAKRVFLFDHTIRRADVNAKRQPVHRAHVDQTEKSALQRVHHHLPNEASSLLKDRVRIINIWRPLNGPVVSFPLAVADSRSVSEEAVVGIEHRYPDRVGETAGILAQQGQKWWYWSGMGNDERLFLQCFDSQGTKARTPHTAFTDPRTKEGWPARESIEVRALVFG
;
A
#
# COMPACT_ATOMS: atom_id res chain seq x y z
N MET A 1 -8.64 -73.93 -3.35
CA MET A 1 -7.88 -72.97 -4.18
C MET A 1 -8.76 -71.75 -4.39
N SER A 2 -8.46 -70.65 -3.69
CA SER A 2 -9.08 -69.35 -3.92
C SER A 2 -7.98 -68.31 -3.84
N THR A 3 -7.62 -67.75 -4.98
CA THR A 3 -6.66 -66.66 -5.15
C THR A 3 -7.39 -65.34 -5.03
N THR A 4 -7.09 -64.57 -3.98
CA THR A 4 -7.57 -63.20 -3.81
C THR A 4 -6.55 -62.25 -4.44
N THR A 5 -6.95 -61.58 -5.52
CA THR A 5 -6.14 -60.57 -6.21
C THR A 5 -6.36 -59.21 -5.55
N THR A 6 -5.31 -58.65 -4.96
CA THR A 6 -5.33 -57.28 -4.40
C THR A 6 -4.96 -56.28 -5.49
N THR A 7 -5.91 -55.45 -5.90
CA THR A 7 -5.67 -54.34 -6.84
C THR A 7 -5.17 -53.13 -6.06
N THR A 8 -3.90 -52.76 -6.24
CA THR A 8 -3.34 -51.52 -5.69
C THR A 8 -3.66 -50.36 -6.63
N THR A 9 -4.54 -49.46 -6.20
CA THR A 9 -4.81 -48.20 -6.91
C THR A 9 -3.69 -47.21 -6.59
N THR A 10 -2.84 -46.92 -7.57
CA THR A 10 -1.81 -45.88 -7.45
C THR A 10 -2.46 -44.52 -7.64
N THR A 11 -2.67 -43.78 -6.54
CA THR A 11 -3.07 -42.37 -6.60
C THR A 11 -1.85 -41.54 -6.97
N THR A 12 -1.78 -41.08 -8.21
CA THR A 12 -0.78 -40.12 -8.67
C THR A 12 -1.11 -38.76 -8.06
N THR A 13 -0.40 -38.36 -7.01
CA THR A 13 -0.44 -36.99 -6.50
C THR A 13 0.25 -36.09 -7.52
N ALA A 14 -0.51 -35.26 -8.22
CA ALA A 14 0.03 -34.22 -9.08
C ALA A 14 0.72 -33.18 -8.19
N THR A 15 2.05 -33.17 -8.22
CA THR A 15 2.85 -32.10 -7.63
C THR A 15 2.64 -30.84 -8.46
N THR A 16 1.80 -29.92 -7.99
CA THR A 16 1.67 -28.57 -8.55
C THR A 16 2.98 -27.83 -8.31
N THR A 17 3.87 -27.88 -9.30
CA THR A 17 5.03 -27.00 -9.34
C THR A 17 4.51 -25.59 -9.58
N ASN A 18 4.45 -24.75 -8.53
CA ASN A 18 4.23 -23.32 -8.71
C ASN A 18 5.26 -22.81 -9.73
N PRO A 19 4.83 -22.12 -10.81
CA PRO A 19 5.77 -21.57 -11.77
C PRO A 19 6.75 -20.65 -11.04
N LYS A 20 8.05 -20.85 -11.27
CA LYS A 20 9.07 -19.91 -10.80
C LYS A 20 8.73 -18.54 -11.38
N SER A 21 8.84 -17.47 -10.60
CA SER A 21 8.40 -16.13 -11.03
C SER A 21 9.11 -15.58 -12.29
N GLN A 22 10.15 -16.27 -12.77
CA GLN A 22 10.92 -15.95 -13.97
C GLN A 22 10.22 -16.33 -15.29
N ASP A 23 9.23 -17.24 -15.27
CA ASP A 23 8.54 -17.72 -16.49
C ASP A 23 7.16 -17.08 -16.71
N ILE A 24 6.83 -16.03 -15.94
CA ILE A 24 5.52 -15.40 -15.99
C ILE A 24 5.54 -14.25 -16.99
N GLU A 25 4.75 -14.38 -18.06
CA GLU A 25 4.44 -13.27 -18.95
C GLU A 25 3.57 -12.25 -18.22
N ILE A 26 4.17 -11.12 -17.85
CA ILE A 26 3.52 -10.07 -17.06
C ILE A 26 2.45 -9.37 -17.92
N PRO A 27 1.18 -9.31 -17.47
CA PRO A 27 0.16 -8.52 -18.14
C PRO A 27 0.53 -7.03 -18.15
N ARG A 28 0.61 -6.43 -19.35
CA ARG A 28 0.93 -5.00 -19.55
C ARG A 28 -0.28 -4.22 -20.04
N GLY A 29 -0.25 -2.91 -19.85
CA GLY A 29 -1.25 -1.99 -20.39
C GLY A 29 -2.52 -1.91 -19.55
N PRO A 30 -3.41 -0.96 -19.89
CA PRO A 30 -4.57 -0.63 -19.07
C PRO A 30 -5.49 -1.82 -18.82
N VAL A 31 -6.22 -1.77 -17.72
CA VAL A 31 -7.16 -2.83 -17.30
C VAL A 31 -8.38 -2.22 -16.63
N GLU A 32 -9.53 -2.87 -16.75
CA GLU A 32 -10.72 -2.56 -15.97
C GLU A 32 -10.81 -3.53 -14.80
N SER A 33 -11.05 -3.01 -13.61
CA SER A 33 -11.21 -3.79 -12.39
C SER A 33 -12.11 -3.05 -11.43
N THR A 34 -12.78 -3.80 -10.56
CA THR A 34 -13.45 -3.25 -9.39
C THR A 34 -12.42 -2.71 -8.40
N LEU A 35 -12.52 -1.44 -8.00
CA LEU A 35 -11.91 -0.91 -6.79
C LEU A 35 -12.97 -0.77 -5.70
N ILE A 36 -12.57 -0.95 -4.44
CA ILE A 36 -13.47 -0.82 -3.29
C ILE A 36 -13.30 0.56 -2.66
N PHE A 37 -14.32 1.40 -2.77
CA PHE A 37 -14.34 2.75 -2.19
C PHE A 37 -15.03 2.76 -0.83
N TYR A 38 -14.88 3.86 -0.10
CA TYR A 38 -15.62 4.14 1.12
C TYR A 38 -17.07 4.50 0.79
N ALA A 39 -18.02 4.00 1.60
CA ALA A 39 -19.40 4.44 1.62
C ALA A 39 -19.75 4.96 3.03
N PRO A 40 -20.36 6.15 3.16
CA PRO A 40 -20.63 6.74 4.46
C PRO A 40 -21.67 5.96 5.26
N PRO A 41 -21.66 6.10 6.61
CA PRO A 41 -22.74 5.60 7.47
C PRO A 41 -24.10 6.13 6.99
N PRO A 42 -25.16 5.29 6.92
CA PRO A 42 -26.48 5.72 6.46
C PRO A 42 -27.12 6.86 7.30
N ASP A 43 -26.69 7.00 8.54
CA ASP A 43 -27.15 8.01 9.50
C ASP A 43 -26.32 9.31 9.46
N ASN A 44 -25.33 9.40 8.56
CA ASN A 44 -24.36 10.50 8.46
C ASN A 44 -23.53 10.73 9.74
N SER A 45 -23.41 9.73 10.61
CA SER A 45 -22.49 9.79 11.75
C SER A 45 -21.03 9.87 11.29
N ALA A 46 -20.15 10.39 12.14
CA ALA A 46 -18.71 10.39 11.87
C ALA A 46 -18.21 8.93 11.76
N PRO A 47 -17.44 8.59 10.71
CA PRO A 47 -17.02 7.21 10.48
C PRO A 47 -15.89 6.80 11.42
N TRP A 48 -15.95 5.55 11.88
CA TRP A 48 -14.96 4.95 12.76
C TRP A 48 -14.78 3.46 12.48
N ASN A 49 -13.62 2.94 12.85
CA ASN A 49 -13.25 1.53 12.79
C ASN A 49 -12.42 1.18 14.03
N TYR A 50 -12.82 0.14 14.77
CA TYR A 50 -11.94 -0.51 15.73
C TYR A 50 -10.83 -1.23 14.96
N VAL A 51 -9.58 -1.09 15.38
CA VAL A 51 -8.45 -1.75 14.70
C VAL A 51 -8.23 -3.17 15.22
N GLU A 52 -8.62 -3.40 16.48
CA GLU A 52 -8.59 -4.68 17.16
C GLU A 52 -10.03 -5.15 17.41
N GLU A 53 -10.20 -6.17 18.26
CA GLU A 53 -11.53 -6.67 18.63
C GLU A 53 -12.39 -5.54 19.21
N PRO A 54 -13.61 -5.30 18.68
CA PRO A 54 -14.48 -4.26 19.19
C PRO A 54 -14.99 -4.61 20.60
N PRO A 55 -15.42 -3.60 21.40
CA PRO A 55 -16.16 -3.87 22.63
C PRO A 55 -17.41 -4.72 22.37
N GLU A 56 -17.79 -5.55 23.34
CA GLU A 56 -18.95 -6.43 23.23
C GLU A 56 -20.21 -5.66 22.79
N GLY A 57 -20.87 -6.16 21.75
CA GLY A 57 -22.09 -5.55 21.19
C GLY A 57 -21.84 -4.46 20.14
N PHE A 58 -20.59 -4.08 19.84
CA PHE A 58 -20.27 -3.11 18.79
C PHE A 58 -19.80 -3.81 17.51
N PRO A 59 -20.20 -3.33 16.31
CA PRO A 59 -19.61 -3.80 15.06
C PRO A 59 -18.17 -3.30 14.95
N GLN A 60 -17.38 -3.91 14.06
CA GLN A 60 -16.00 -3.47 13.78
C GLN A 60 -15.94 -2.00 13.35
N ARG A 61 -16.92 -1.54 12.56
CA ARG A 61 -17.01 -0.19 11.98
C ARG A 61 -18.47 0.21 11.72
N ASN A 62 -18.74 1.50 11.57
CA ASN A 62 -20.08 2.04 11.25
C ASN A 62 -20.28 2.43 9.77
N TYR A 63 -19.27 2.29 8.92
CA TYR A 63 -19.33 2.62 7.50
C TYR A 63 -19.23 1.36 6.63
N THR A 64 -19.61 1.48 5.36
CA THR A 64 -19.63 0.37 4.41
C THR A 64 -18.68 0.62 3.24
N GLU A 65 -18.80 -0.21 2.21
CA GLU A 65 -17.93 -0.20 1.04
C GLU A 65 -18.77 0.06 -0.22
N HIS A 66 -18.19 0.76 -1.18
CA HIS A 66 -18.79 1.04 -2.47
C HIS A 66 -17.89 0.46 -3.57
N PRO A 67 -18.18 -0.76 -4.09
CA PRO A 67 -17.44 -1.29 -5.23
C PRO A 67 -17.77 -0.47 -6.48
N SER A 68 -16.74 -0.12 -7.26
CA SER A 68 -16.92 0.56 -8.54
C SER A 68 -15.96 0.03 -9.58
N GLU A 69 -16.45 -0.16 -10.80
CA GLU A 69 -15.60 -0.47 -11.96
C GLU A 69 -14.74 0.76 -12.31
N VAL A 70 -13.44 0.55 -12.40
CA VAL A 70 -12.47 1.61 -12.67
C VAL A 70 -11.50 1.15 -13.75
N LYS A 71 -11.28 2.03 -14.73
CA LYS A 71 -10.16 1.89 -15.67
C LYS A 71 -8.87 2.30 -14.99
N LEU A 72 -7.97 1.34 -14.84
CA LEU A 72 -6.62 1.50 -14.33
C LEU A 72 -5.65 1.62 -15.50
N ASN A 73 -4.93 2.72 -15.57
CA ASN A 73 -3.91 2.91 -16.61
C ASN A 73 -2.55 2.39 -16.12
N ASP A 74 -1.80 1.74 -16.99
CA ASP A 74 -0.46 1.23 -16.65
C ASP A 74 0.59 2.33 -16.86
N ILE A 75 1.38 2.64 -15.82
CA ILE A 75 2.45 3.63 -15.90
C ILE A 75 3.72 3.08 -16.57
N ARG A 76 3.79 1.78 -16.85
CA ARG A 76 4.97 1.14 -17.42
C ARG A 76 5.41 1.85 -18.71
N GLY A 77 6.66 2.31 -18.75
CA GLY A 77 7.24 3.08 -19.86
C GLY A 77 6.92 4.58 -19.84
N GLN A 78 6.18 5.07 -18.84
CA GLN A 78 5.79 6.46 -18.65
C GLN A 78 6.16 6.99 -17.26
N GLU A 79 7.01 6.26 -16.53
CA GLU A 79 7.38 6.49 -15.14
C GLU A 79 7.81 7.93 -14.85
N SER A 80 8.56 8.55 -15.78
CA SER A 80 9.08 9.92 -15.67
C SER A 80 8.00 11.01 -15.69
N SER A 81 6.76 10.67 -16.05
CA SER A 81 5.64 11.63 -16.09
C SER A 81 5.02 11.87 -14.71
N PHE A 82 5.39 11.08 -13.70
CA PHE A 82 4.78 11.08 -12.38
C PHE A 82 5.71 11.66 -11.32
N GLN A 83 5.27 12.73 -10.66
CA GLN A 83 6.03 13.49 -9.68
C GLN A 83 5.25 13.64 -8.37
N LEU A 84 5.95 13.57 -7.24
CA LEU A 84 5.35 13.67 -5.90
C LEU A 84 4.54 14.95 -5.71
N ASN A 85 5.11 16.11 -6.04
CA ASN A 85 4.43 17.40 -5.85
C ASN A 85 3.24 17.64 -6.79
N THR A 86 3.00 16.76 -7.76
CA THR A 86 1.96 16.94 -8.78
C THR A 86 0.93 15.81 -8.70
N GLN A 87 1.34 14.57 -8.95
CA GLN A 87 0.44 13.41 -8.92
C GLN A 87 0.33 12.78 -7.53
N GLY A 88 1.18 13.17 -6.58
CA GLY A 88 1.28 12.56 -5.25
C GLY A 88 2.21 11.35 -5.21
N PHE A 89 2.59 10.78 -6.35
CA PHE A 89 3.47 9.60 -6.40
C PHE A 89 4.58 9.73 -7.45
N THR A 90 5.65 8.98 -7.25
CA THR A 90 6.73 8.81 -8.23
C THR A 90 7.36 7.44 -8.09
N THR A 91 8.32 7.11 -8.97
CA THR A 91 8.94 5.79 -9.05
C THR A 91 10.46 5.89 -9.06
N ALA A 92 11.11 4.79 -8.69
CA ALA A 92 12.53 4.57 -8.98
C ALA A 92 12.75 3.09 -9.34
N SER A 93 13.57 2.84 -10.35
CA SER A 93 13.95 1.49 -10.81
C SER A 93 15.46 1.27 -10.68
N ASN A 94 15.91 0.03 -10.88
CA ASN A 94 17.32 -0.36 -10.75
C ASN A 94 17.89 -0.10 -9.35
N ILE A 95 17.06 -0.22 -8.32
CA ILE A 95 17.45 -0.01 -6.92
C ILE A 95 17.86 -1.35 -6.31
N SER A 96 19.17 -1.58 -6.27
CA SER A 96 19.74 -2.71 -5.55
C SER A 96 19.51 -2.58 -4.04
N SER A 97 19.31 -3.70 -3.36
CA SER A 97 19.19 -3.76 -1.90
C SER A 97 20.03 -4.89 -1.35
N GLN A 98 20.76 -4.63 -0.27
CA GLN A 98 21.50 -5.62 0.50
C GLN A 98 20.57 -6.42 1.42
N CYS A 99 19.41 -5.87 1.77
CA CYS A 99 18.38 -6.59 2.52
C CYS A 99 17.71 -7.63 1.59
N LYS A 100 18.05 -8.90 1.79
CA LYS A 100 17.50 -10.04 1.03
C LYS A 100 16.37 -10.74 1.76
N ASP A 101 16.41 -10.74 3.09
CA ASP A 101 15.40 -11.35 3.94
C ASP A 101 14.61 -10.26 4.69
N PHE A 102 13.30 -10.46 4.81
CA PHE A 102 12.33 -9.54 5.41
C PHE A 102 11.51 -10.28 6.47
N THR A 103 12.21 -11.00 7.34
CA THR A 103 11.63 -11.80 8.43
C THR A 103 12.00 -11.26 9.82
N SER A 104 12.97 -10.35 9.92
CA SER A 104 13.45 -9.77 11.17
C SER A 104 13.38 -8.23 11.12
N ASP A 105 12.62 -7.65 12.04
CA ASP A 105 12.51 -6.20 12.20
C ASP A 105 13.87 -5.52 12.43
N ASP A 106 14.76 -6.16 13.19
CA ASP A 106 16.09 -5.61 13.50
C ASP A 106 16.97 -5.59 12.25
N GLN A 107 16.97 -6.65 11.44
CA GLN A 107 17.70 -6.65 10.17
C GLN A 107 17.15 -5.62 9.19
N ILE A 108 15.81 -5.48 9.11
CA ILE A 108 15.17 -4.47 8.27
C ILE A 108 15.61 -3.06 8.70
N LYS A 109 15.60 -2.76 10.01
CA LYS A 109 16.04 -1.47 10.55
C LYS A 109 17.54 -1.23 10.36
N GLN A 110 18.36 -2.27 10.47
CA GLN A 110 19.81 -2.13 10.35
C GLN A 110 20.27 -1.98 8.89
N ILE A 111 19.60 -2.66 7.95
CA ILE A 111 20.06 -2.77 6.56
C ILE A 111 19.17 -1.96 5.62
N TYR A 112 17.85 -2.18 5.66
CA TYR A 112 16.94 -1.60 4.67
C TYR A 112 16.56 -0.14 4.96
N TYR A 113 16.42 0.23 6.24
CA TYR A 113 16.08 1.61 6.61
C TYR A 113 17.12 2.63 6.11
N PRO A 114 18.45 2.43 6.25
CA PRO A 114 19.45 3.30 5.64
C PRO A 114 19.33 3.42 4.12
N GLU A 115 18.99 2.33 3.42
CA GLU A 115 18.76 2.35 1.97
C GLU A 115 17.53 3.21 1.61
N VAL A 116 16.45 3.08 2.37
CA VAL A 116 15.21 3.84 2.19
C VAL A 116 15.41 5.32 2.48
N GLU A 117 16.14 5.67 3.55
CA GLU A 117 16.48 7.06 3.88
C GLU A 117 17.29 7.70 2.76
N ALA A 118 18.37 7.05 2.30
CA ALA A 118 19.20 7.54 1.20
C ALA A 118 18.39 7.71 -0.09
N LEU A 119 17.46 6.78 -0.35
CA LEU A 119 16.57 6.83 -1.50
C LEU A 119 15.61 8.04 -1.43
N ILE A 120 15.02 8.30 -0.27
CA ILE A 120 14.13 9.45 -0.03
C ILE A 120 14.90 10.76 -0.20
N LEU A 121 16.06 10.90 0.45
CA LEU A 121 16.90 12.09 0.34
C LEU A 121 17.32 12.40 -1.10
N LYS A 122 17.53 11.35 -1.92
CA LYS A 122 17.89 11.49 -3.33
C LYS A 122 16.72 11.88 -4.23
N HIS A 123 15.53 11.32 -4.02
CA HIS A 123 14.42 11.42 -5.00
C HIS A 123 13.28 12.34 -4.56
N VAL A 124 13.15 12.66 -3.27
CA VAL A 124 12.09 13.54 -2.77
C VAL A 124 12.57 14.99 -2.81
N PRO A 125 11.99 15.86 -3.67
CA PRO A 125 12.49 17.22 -3.84
C PRO A 125 12.45 18.01 -2.53
N GLY A 126 13.56 18.63 -2.17
CA GLY A 126 13.69 19.43 -0.95
C GLY A 126 13.82 18.62 0.36
N ALA A 127 13.84 17.30 0.31
CA ALA A 127 14.06 16.50 1.52
C ALA A 127 15.45 16.80 2.13
N LYS A 128 15.48 17.21 3.40
CA LYS A 128 16.69 17.52 4.16
C LYS A 128 16.92 16.57 5.33
N ARG A 129 15.83 16.04 5.90
CA ARG A 129 15.87 15.08 7.01
C ARG A 129 14.75 14.07 6.85
N VAL A 130 15.04 12.83 7.18
CA VAL A 130 14.10 11.71 7.15
C VAL A 130 14.05 11.08 8.53
N PHE A 131 12.86 10.65 8.94
CA PHE A 131 12.67 9.80 10.13
C PHE A 131 11.74 8.65 9.77
N LEU A 132 12.27 7.43 9.73
CA LEU A 132 11.53 6.21 9.44
C LEU A 132 10.91 5.67 10.73
N PHE A 133 9.58 5.71 10.83
CA PHE A 133 8.91 5.41 12.10
C PHE A 133 8.31 4.01 12.17
N ASP A 134 7.92 3.42 11.04
CA ASP A 134 7.48 2.04 10.98
C ASP A 134 7.69 1.43 9.59
N HIS A 135 7.47 0.13 9.52
CA HIS A 135 7.26 -0.57 8.27
C HIS A 135 6.13 -1.58 8.41
N THR A 136 5.58 -2.02 7.29
CA THR A 136 4.56 -3.07 7.26
C THR A 136 4.86 -4.03 6.13
N ILE A 137 4.93 -5.31 6.46
CA ILE A 137 4.99 -6.39 5.48
C ILE A 137 3.59 -6.94 5.27
N ARG A 138 3.20 -7.10 4.00
CA ARG A 138 1.93 -7.72 3.60
C ARG A 138 2.21 -8.89 2.70
N ARG A 139 1.51 -9.99 2.93
CA ARG A 139 1.58 -11.22 2.13
C ARG A 139 0.18 -11.59 1.70
N ALA A 140 -0.03 -11.86 0.41
CA ALA A 140 -1.31 -12.31 -0.12
C ALA A 140 -1.55 -13.82 0.16
N ASP A 141 -1.52 -14.17 1.44
CA ASP A 141 -1.77 -15.52 1.96
C ASP A 141 -2.93 -15.45 2.96
N VAL A 142 -3.86 -16.39 2.87
CA VAL A 142 -5.05 -16.44 3.73
C VAL A 142 -4.72 -16.51 5.22
N ASN A 143 -3.56 -17.08 5.57
CA ASN A 143 -3.08 -17.23 6.94
C ASN A 143 -2.18 -16.08 7.39
N ALA A 144 -1.84 -15.14 6.50
CA ALA A 144 -1.00 -14.01 6.87
C ALA A 144 -1.75 -13.03 7.78
N LYS A 145 -1.10 -12.62 8.88
CA LYS A 145 -1.61 -11.59 9.80
C LYS A 145 -1.97 -10.28 9.09
N ARG A 146 -1.27 -9.94 8.00
CA ARG A 146 -1.50 -8.74 7.20
C ARG A 146 -1.55 -9.07 5.72
N GLN A 147 -2.75 -9.00 5.16
CA GLN A 147 -3.00 -9.14 3.72
C GLN A 147 -2.99 -7.76 3.02
N PRO A 148 -2.93 -7.71 1.68
CA PRO A 148 -3.18 -6.50 0.91
C PRO A 148 -4.50 -5.80 1.32
N VAL A 149 -4.50 -4.46 1.34
CA VAL A 149 -5.72 -3.69 1.66
C VAL A 149 -6.47 -3.42 0.37
N HIS A 150 -7.73 -3.83 0.31
CA HIS A 150 -8.56 -3.72 -0.90
C HIS A 150 -9.41 -2.44 -0.96
N ARG A 151 -9.54 -1.72 0.15
CA ARG A 151 -10.24 -0.44 0.20
C ARG A 151 -9.31 0.71 -0.18
N ALA A 152 -9.74 1.59 -1.09
CA ALA A 152 -9.09 2.86 -1.39
C ALA A 152 -8.98 3.73 -0.14
N HIS A 153 -7.75 4.12 0.19
CA HIS A 153 -7.43 4.92 1.36
C HIS A 153 -6.24 5.84 1.15
N VAL A 154 -6.10 6.82 2.05
CA VAL A 154 -4.85 7.50 2.34
C VAL A 154 -4.50 7.22 3.80
N ASP A 155 -3.25 6.87 4.07
CA ASP A 155 -2.80 6.42 5.38
C ASP A 155 -2.95 7.45 6.50
N GLN A 156 -2.91 8.74 6.16
CA GLN A 156 -2.86 9.82 7.13
C GLN A 156 -3.78 10.96 6.70
N THR A 157 -4.60 11.44 7.62
CA THR A 157 -5.16 12.79 7.54
C THR A 157 -4.12 13.81 7.96
N GLU A 158 -4.36 15.10 7.70
CA GLU A 158 -3.50 16.19 8.18
C GLU A 158 -3.31 16.11 9.70
N LYS A 159 -4.41 15.94 10.45
CA LYS A 159 -4.39 15.79 11.91
C LYS A 159 -3.48 14.64 12.35
N SER A 160 -3.66 13.44 11.77
CA SER A 160 -2.81 12.28 12.08
C SER A 160 -1.35 12.51 11.71
N ALA A 161 -1.08 13.13 10.57
CA ALA A 161 0.29 13.38 10.12
C ALA A 161 1.05 14.31 11.08
N LEU A 162 0.43 15.39 11.55
CA LEU A 162 1.04 16.29 12.53
C LEU A 162 1.21 15.59 13.89
N GLN A 163 0.25 14.76 14.30
CA GLN A 163 0.39 13.94 15.51
C GLN A 163 1.56 12.96 15.43
N ARG A 164 1.88 12.41 14.24
CA ARG A 164 3.07 11.55 14.06
C ARG A 164 4.36 12.29 14.40
N VAL A 165 4.48 13.56 14.04
CA VAL A 165 5.65 14.38 14.41
C VAL A 165 5.76 14.50 15.93
N HIS A 166 4.67 14.85 16.60
CA HIS A 166 4.64 14.94 18.08
C HIS A 166 4.94 13.60 18.76
N HIS A 167 4.40 12.51 18.24
CA HIS A 167 4.57 11.19 18.83
C HIS A 167 6.01 10.67 18.69
N HIS A 168 6.60 10.80 17.49
CA HIS A 168 7.89 10.22 17.20
C HIS A 168 9.08 11.15 17.52
N LEU A 169 8.87 12.48 17.48
CA LEU A 169 9.91 13.49 17.70
C LEU A 169 9.44 14.57 18.69
N PRO A 170 8.98 14.21 19.91
CA PRO A 170 8.30 15.14 20.82
C PRO A 170 9.14 16.36 21.19
N ASN A 171 10.45 16.18 21.40
CA ASN A 171 11.37 17.24 21.82
C ASN A 171 11.67 18.26 20.71
N GLU A 172 11.46 17.88 19.44
CA GLU A 172 11.78 18.71 18.28
C GLU A 172 10.53 19.15 17.52
N ALA A 173 9.35 18.60 17.85
CA ALA A 173 8.13 18.75 17.08
C ALA A 173 7.77 20.22 16.81
N SER A 174 7.80 21.08 17.84
CA SER A 174 7.49 22.52 17.67
C SER A 174 8.44 23.26 16.73
N SER A 175 9.67 22.76 16.54
CA SER A 175 10.61 23.31 15.56
C SER A 175 10.38 22.72 14.17
N LEU A 176 10.24 21.40 14.09
CA LEU A 176 10.07 20.68 12.82
C LEU A 176 8.77 21.07 12.10
N LEU A 177 7.69 21.31 12.85
CA LEU A 177 6.39 21.73 12.32
C LEU A 177 6.37 23.16 11.77
N LYS A 178 7.45 23.94 11.96
CA LYS A 178 7.60 25.27 11.33
C LYS A 178 8.11 25.18 9.89
N ASP A 179 8.69 24.04 9.50
CA ASP A 179 9.15 23.78 8.13
C ASP A 179 8.12 22.91 7.38
N ARG A 180 8.40 22.59 6.11
CA ARG A 180 7.61 21.64 5.34
C ARG A 180 7.77 20.24 5.93
N VAL A 181 6.63 19.60 6.19
CA VAL A 181 6.54 18.25 6.72
C VAL A 181 5.73 17.40 5.75
N ARG A 182 6.27 16.24 5.41
CA ARG A 182 5.65 15.28 4.53
C ARG A 182 5.64 13.91 5.16
N ILE A 183 4.65 13.09 4.79
CA ILE A 183 4.70 11.65 5.02
C ILE A 183 4.81 10.97 3.67
N ILE A 184 5.92 10.26 3.47
CA ILE A 184 6.19 9.51 2.25
C ILE A 184 6.30 8.03 2.61
N ASN A 185 5.51 7.20 1.96
CA ASN A 185 5.64 5.75 2.03
C ASN A 185 6.49 5.24 0.86
N ILE A 186 7.42 4.35 1.14
CA ILE A 186 8.20 3.64 0.13
C ILE A 186 7.70 2.20 0.05
N TRP A 187 7.05 1.88 -1.05
CA TRP A 187 6.48 0.57 -1.33
C TRP A 187 7.40 -0.25 -2.25
N ARG A 188 7.64 -1.51 -1.89
CA ARG A 188 8.54 -2.44 -2.57
C ARG A 188 7.98 -3.87 -2.62
N PRO A 189 7.99 -4.55 -3.78
CA PRO A 189 7.83 -6.00 -3.87
C PRO A 189 9.01 -6.79 -3.30
N LEU A 190 8.72 -7.95 -2.70
CA LEU A 190 9.74 -8.79 -2.03
C LEU A 190 10.01 -10.12 -2.75
N ASN A 191 9.07 -10.64 -3.53
CA ASN A 191 9.14 -12.02 -4.03
C ASN A 191 9.02 -12.15 -5.56
N GLY A 192 9.45 -11.11 -6.30
CA GLY A 192 9.49 -11.10 -7.75
C GLY A 192 8.46 -10.15 -8.36
N PRO A 193 8.19 -10.27 -9.67
CA PRO A 193 7.24 -9.40 -10.35
C PRO A 193 5.84 -9.53 -9.74
N VAL A 194 5.23 -8.38 -9.45
CA VAL A 194 3.87 -8.32 -8.93
C VAL A 194 2.87 -8.68 -10.02
N VAL A 195 2.31 -9.89 -9.91
CA VAL A 195 1.32 -10.41 -10.85
C VAL A 195 -0.02 -10.77 -10.19
N SER A 196 -0.09 -10.65 -8.85
CA SER A 196 -1.31 -10.75 -8.06
C SER A 196 -1.42 -9.54 -7.14
N PHE A 197 -2.64 -9.06 -6.95
CA PHE A 197 -2.96 -7.90 -6.11
C PHE A 197 -2.07 -6.66 -6.31
N PRO A 198 -1.81 -6.19 -7.55
CA PRO A 198 -1.05 -4.97 -7.80
C PRO A 198 -1.58 -3.74 -7.04
N LEU A 199 -0.72 -2.73 -6.85
CA LEU A 199 -1.09 -1.49 -6.17
C LEU A 199 -1.61 -0.47 -7.18
N ALA A 200 -2.90 -0.13 -7.06
CA ALA A 200 -3.49 1.01 -7.72
C ALA A 200 -3.22 2.28 -6.92
N VAL A 201 -2.94 3.38 -7.61
CA VAL A 201 -2.70 4.71 -7.07
C VAL A 201 -3.50 5.75 -7.86
N ALA A 202 -4.11 6.71 -7.19
CA ALA A 202 -4.80 7.81 -7.86
C ALA A 202 -3.86 8.98 -8.14
N ASP A 203 -4.05 9.66 -9.28
CA ASP A 203 -3.48 10.98 -9.52
C ASP A 203 -4.16 11.99 -8.59
N SER A 204 -3.39 12.55 -7.65
CA SER A 204 -3.90 13.47 -6.63
C SER A 204 -4.75 14.61 -7.19
N ARG A 205 -4.46 15.10 -8.41
CA ARG A 205 -5.18 16.23 -9.03
C ARG A 205 -6.59 15.88 -9.47
N SER A 206 -6.88 14.57 -9.58
CA SER A 206 -8.18 14.05 -9.98
C SER A 206 -9.07 13.65 -8.79
N VAL A 207 -8.54 13.77 -7.57
CA VAL A 207 -9.26 13.42 -6.34
C VAL A 207 -9.52 14.72 -5.57
N SER A 208 -10.81 15.07 -5.45
CA SER A 208 -11.24 16.26 -4.72
C SER A 208 -10.96 16.15 -3.21
N GLU A 209 -10.99 17.28 -2.50
CA GLU A 209 -10.93 17.27 -1.03
C GLU A 209 -12.14 16.56 -0.43
N GLU A 210 -13.32 16.78 -1.01
CA GLU A 210 -14.58 16.20 -0.58
C GLU A 210 -14.61 14.68 -0.74
N ALA A 211 -13.82 14.13 -1.68
CA ALA A 211 -13.68 12.69 -1.84
C ALA A 211 -12.92 12.02 -0.69
N VAL A 212 -12.19 12.77 0.13
CA VAL A 212 -11.29 12.23 1.15
C VAL A 212 -11.90 12.42 2.52
N VAL A 213 -12.35 11.32 3.11
CA VAL A 213 -13.14 11.32 4.35
C VAL A 213 -12.31 10.74 5.47
N GLY A 214 -12.01 11.54 6.51
CA GLY A 214 -11.34 11.06 7.70
C GLY A 214 -12.15 9.99 8.42
N ILE A 215 -11.48 8.90 8.84
CA ILE A 215 -12.06 7.76 9.55
C ILE A 215 -11.24 7.52 10.82
N GLU A 216 -11.89 7.56 11.97
CA GLU A 216 -11.24 7.25 13.23
C GLU A 216 -10.82 5.78 13.28
N HIS A 217 -9.57 5.53 13.62
CA HIS A 217 -9.04 4.22 13.95
C HIS A 217 -8.88 4.11 15.46
N ARG A 218 -9.78 3.35 16.09
CA ARG A 218 -9.86 3.20 17.54
C ARG A 218 -9.05 1.98 17.97
N TYR A 219 -8.01 2.21 18.75
CA TYR A 219 -7.21 1.22 19.45
C TYR A 219 -7.60 1.22 20.93
N PRO A 220 -7.27 0.18 21.71
CA PRO A 220 -7.53 0.17 23.15
C PRO A 220 -6.89 1.36 23.90
N ASP A 221 -5.73 1.83 23.45
CA ASP A 221 -4.91 2.84 24.12
C ASP A 221 -4.92 4.22 23.44
N ARG A 222 -5.46 4.34 22.23
CA ARG A 222 -5.44 5.59 21.45
C ARG A 222 -6.46 5.63 20.32
N VAL A 223 -6.73 6.84 19.82
CA VAL A 223 -7.46 7.05 18.57
C VAL A 223 -6.52 7.67 17.54
N GLY A 224 -6.31 6.95 16.44
CA GLY A 224 -5.69 7.49 15.22
C GLY A 224 -6.74 7.83 14.17
N GLU A 225 -6.32 8.28 13.00
CA GLU A 225 -7.24 8.60 11.90
C GLU A 225 -6.57 8.28 10.55
N THR A 226 -7.29 7.58 9.67
CA THR A 226 -6.94 7.38 8.26
C THR A 226 -7.95 8.10 7.39
N ALA A 227 -7.82 8.08 6.06
CA ALA A 227 -8.88 8.59 5.19
C ALA A 227 -9.41 7.51 4.24
N GLY A 228 -10.72 7.37 4.19
CA GLY A 228 -11.43 6.65 3.13
C GLY A 228 -11.65 7.53 1.91
N ILE A 229 -11.88 6.90 0.76
CA ILE A 229 -12.03 7.60 -0.52
C ILE A 229 -13.42 7.32 -1.08
N LEU A 230 -14.21 8.36 -1.32
CA LEU A 230 -15.47 8.27 -2.05
C LEU A 230 -15.19 8.04 -3.55
N ALA A 231 -15.98 7.19 -4.18
CA ALA A 231 -15.98 7.06 -5.63
C ALA A 231 -16.55 8.34 -6.25
N GLN A 232 -15.82 8.93 -7.20
CA GLN A 232 -16.27 10.12 -7.93
C GLN A 232 -15.89 10.02 -9.41
N GLN A 233 -16.74 10.59 -10.27
CA GLN A 233 -16.44 10.69 -11.69
C GLN A 233 -15.20 11.56 -11.92
N GLY A 234 -14.32 11.12 -12.83
CA GLY A 234 -13.12 11.87 -13.21
C GLY A 234 -11.86 11.51 -12.42
N GLN A 235 -11.98 10.69 -11.36
CA GLN A 235 -10.81 10.12 -10.67
C GLN A 235 -9.97 9.29 -11.65
N LYS A 236 -8.67 9.58 -11.73
CA LYS A 236 -7.72 8.89 -12.60
C LYS A 236 -6.86 7.96 -11.78
N TRP A 237 -7.04 6.67 -12.03
CA TRP A 237 -6.30 5.61 -11.35
C TRP A 237 -5.24 5.00 -12.27
N TRP A 238 -4.12 4.66 -11.65
CA TRP A 238 -2.92 4.15 -12.29
C TRP A 238 -2.38 2.96 -11.51
N TYR A 239 -1.56 2.15 -12.14
CA TYR A 239 -0.77 1.12 -11.48
C TYR A 239 0.51 0.86 -12.27
N TRP A 240 1.46 0.16 -11.68
CA TRP A 240 2.71 -0.19 -12.34
C TRP A 240 2.76 -1.71 -12.56
N SER A 241 2.54 -2.15 -13.80
CA SER A 241 2.46 -3.58 -14.09
C SER A 241 3.77 -4.30 -13.74
N GLY A 242 3.67 -5.47 -13.11
CA GLY A 242 4.81 -6.36 -12.86
C GLY A 242 5.97 -5.72 -12.12
N MET A 243 5.70 -4.86 -11.13
CA MET A 243 6.76 -4.24 -10.34
C MET A 243 7.75 -5.29 -9.82
N GLY A 244 9.05 -5.06 -10.07
CA GLY A 244 10.13 -5.93 -9.63
C GLY A 244 10.69 -5.59 -8.24
N ASN A 245 11.52 -6.47 -7.69
CA ASN A 245 12.16 -6.30 -6.38
C ASN A 245 13.14 -5.12 -6.31
N ASP A 246 13.61 -4.63 -7.46
CA ASP A 246 14.50 -3.49 -7.64
C ASP A 246 13.74 -2.19 -7.96
N GLU A 247 12.41 -2.22 -7.94
CA GLU A 247 11.55 -1.08 -8.20
C GLU A 247 10.90 -0.55 -6.91
N ARG A 248 10.70 0.77 -6.85
CA ARG A 248 10.17 1.49 -5.68
C ARG A 248 9.07 2.43 -6.13
N LEU A 249 7.96 2.39 -5.43
CA LEU A 249 6.88 3.35 -5.57
C LEU A 249 6.85 4.24 -4.33
N PHE A 250 6.89 5.54 -4.56
CA PHE A 250 6.85 6.56 -3.51
C PHE A 250 5.43 7.09 -3.46
N LEU A 251 4.78 7.03 -2.31
CA LEU A 251 3.42 7.50 -2.11
C LEU A 251 3.47 8.67 -1.14
N GLN A 252 3.08 9.86 -1.58
CA GLN A 252 2.90 10.99 -0.68
C GLN A 252 1.57 10.81 0.04
N CYS A 253 1.60 10.58 1.35
CA CYS A 253 0.40 10.46 2.17
C CYS A 253 0.01 11.80 2.79
N PHE A 254 0.97 12.70 2.98
CA PHE A 254 0.75 14.04 3.53
C PHE A 254 1.83 15.01 3.06
N ASP A 255 1.47 16.28 2.92
CA ASP A 255 2.36 17.41 2.69
C ASP A 255 1.78 18.68 3.28
N SER A 256 2.49 19.28 4.24
CA SER A 256 2.02 20.49 4.94
C SER A 256 2.11 21.75 4.08
N GLN A 257 2.81 21.69 2.94
CA GLN A 257 2.98 22.82 2.02
C GLN A 257 2.76 22.41 0.56
N GLY A 258 2.85 23.37 -0.36
CA GLY A 258 2.74 23.12 -1.80
C GLY A 258 1.32 22.77 -2.25
N THR A 259 1.20 21.80 -3.16
CA THR A 259 -0.07 21.35 -3.74
C THR A 259 -0.92 20.51 -2.79
N LYS A 260 -0.38 20.15 -1.61
CA LYS A 260 -0.97 19.20 -0.66
C LYS A 260 -1.34 17.87 -1.32
N ALA A 261 -0.56 17.46 -2.32
CA ALA A 261 -0.81 16.23 -3.04
C ALA A 261 -0.78 15.03 -2.07
N ARG A 262 -1.74 14.12 -2.26
CA ARG A 262 -1.86 12.87 -1.50
C ARG A 262 -2.19 11.74 -2.47
N THR A 263 -1.73 10.52 -2.17
CA THR A 263 -1.94 9.37 -3.03
C THR A 263 -2.91 8.39 -2.41
N PRO A 264 -4.21 8.51 -2.73
CA PRO A 264 -5.13 7.41 -2.57
C PRO A 264 -4.59 6.16 -3.24
N HIS A 265 -4.59 5.05 -2.51
CA HIS A 265 -4.06 3.79 -3.02
C HIS A 265 -4.85 2.59 -2.49
N THR A 266 -4.75 1.49 -3.21
CA THR A 266 -5.40 0.22 -2.87
C THR A 266 -4.76 -0.94 -3.60
N ALA A 267 -4.85 -2.15 -3.04
CA ALA A 267 -4.63 -3.37 -3.81
C ALA A 267 -5.89 -3.70 -4.63
N PHE A 268 -5.71 -4.10 -5.89
CA PHE A 268 -6.82 -4.50 -6.75
C PHE A 268 -6.58 -5.88 -7.35
N THR A 269 -7.66 -6.56 -7.73
CA THR A 269 -7.56 -7.84 -8.43
C THR A 269 -7.41 -7.58 -9.92
N ASP A 270 -6.24 -7.89 -10.50
CA ASP A 270 -6.11 -7.85 -11.95
C ASP A 270 -6.84 -9.07 -12.55
N PRO A 271 -7.88 -8.89 -13.38
CA PRO A 271 -8.62 -10.02 -13.97
C PRO A 271 -7.75 -10.90 -14.89
N ARG A 272 -6.54 -10.45 -15.24
CA ARG A 272 -5.57 -11.20 -16.04
C ARG A 272 -4.63 -12.06 -15.19
N THR A 273 -4.66 -11.93 -13.86
CA THR A 273 -3.93 -12.82 -12.95
C THR A 273 -4.43 -14.25 -13.13
N LYS A 274 -3.54 -15.20 -13.42
CA LYS A 274 -3.89 -16.61 -13.62
C LYS A 274 -3.80 -17.39 -12.31
N GLU A 275 -4.56 -18.47 -12.24
CA GLU A 275 -4.45 -19.46 -11.16
C GLU A 275 -3.02 -20.02 -11.09
N GLY A 276 -2.51 -20.23 -9.88
CA GLY A 276 -1.16 -20.73 -9.63
C GLY A 276 -0.05 -19.68 -9.75
N TRP A 277 -0.35 -18.44 -10.18
CA TRP A 277 0.61 -17.35 -10.12
C TRP A 277 0.94 -16.97 -8.66
N PRO A 278 2.18 -16.52 -8.39
CA PRO A 278 2.63 -16.24 -7.04
C PRO A 278 1.83 -15.11 -6.40
N ALA A 279 1.44 -15.35 -5.15
CA ALA A 279 0.91 -14.35 -4.25
C ALA A 279 1.95 -13.24 -4.00
N ARG A 280 1.55 -11.97 -4.07
CA ARG A 280 2.45 -10.84 -3.78
C ARG A 280 2.88 -10.81 -2.32
N GLU A 281 4.17 -10.59 -2.11
CA GLU A 281 4.73 -10.10 -0.86
C GLU A 281 5.32 -8.71 -1.06
N SER A 282 5.10 -7.81 -0.10
CA SER A 282 5.59 -6.43 -0.18
C SER A 282 5.91 -5.85 1.18
N ILE A 283 6.87 -4.92 1.20
CA ILE A 283 7.13 -4.03 2.33
C ILE A 283 6.75 -2.60 1.97
N GLU A 284 6.16 -1.91 2.95
CA GLU A 284 5.97 -0.47 2.94
C GLU A 284 6.70 0.13 4.14
N VAL A 285 7.60 1.08 3.91
CA VAL A 285 8.30 1.82 4.97
C VAL A 285 7.76 3.24 5.00
N ARG A 286 7.37 3.73 6.18
CA ARG A 286 6.76 5.06 6.32
C ARG A 286 7.74 6.04 6.94
N ALA A 287 7.82 7.21 6.32
CA ALA A 287 8.80 8.23 6.65
C ALA A 287 8.13 9.57 6.94
N LEU A 288 8.53 10.21 8.04
CA LEU A 288 8.44 11.67 8.16
C LEU A 288 9.59 12.28 7.37
N VAL A 289 9.29 13.24 6.50
CA VAL A 289 10.27 13.92 5.66
C VAL A 289 10.16 15.43 5.89
N PHE A 290 11.28 16.05 6.23
CA PHE A 290 11.37 17.48 6.54
C PHE A 290 12.18 18.23 5.50
N GLY A 291 11.80 19.48 5.23
CA GLY A 291 12.42 20.38 4.25
C GLY A 291 11.62 20.53 2.97
#